data_AF-A0A6P2B0W1-F1
#
_entry.id   AF-A0A6P2B0W1-F1
#
_cell.length_a   1.000
_cell.length_b   1.000
_cell.length_c   1.000
_cell.angle_alpha   90.00
_cell.angle_beta   90.00
_cell.angle_gamma   90.00
#
_symmetry.space_group_name_H-M   'P 1'
#
loop_
_entity.id
_entity.type
_entity.pdbx_description
1 polymer ?
#
loop_
_entity_poly.entity_id
_entity_poly.type
_entity_poly.pdbx_seq_one_letter_code
_entity_poly.pdbx_strand_id
1 'polypeptide(L)'
;MGRRKKVVEIDEEKFSSMGREEKLYLFRDFTQLFYYELSKIPYSEITITQSGNPESIAEEYYKDRGYEVYRSRVNGGYRCIGVEFYWQNFSSKLSEDDKMLIERLKYLMSPSEFKELAYMVKDKNGTPDLLVIKDKKISFTEVKFNYETVKPSTVEFYIRYGNKWPTSILRVLRK
;
A
#
# COMPACT_ATOMS: atom_id res chain seq x y z
N MET A 1 24.32 -23.71 -12.75
CA MET A 1 25.06 -22.43 -12.53
C MET A 1 24.17 -21.48 -11.75
N GLY A 2 24.41 -21.32 -10.44
CA GLY A 2 23.65 -20.39 -9.61
C GLY A 2 24.06 -18.95 -9.91
N ARG A 3 23.10 -18.06 -10.18
CA ARG A 3 23.35 -16.62 -10.33
C ARG A 3 23.90 -16.07 -9.01
N ARG A 4 25.14 -15.59 -8.99
CA ARG A 4 25.71 -14.84 -7.85
C ARG A 4 24.86 -13.57 -7.66
N LYS A 5 24.29 -13.39 -6.46
CA LYS A 5 23.68 -12.11 -6.05
C LYS A 5 24.78 -11.06 -6.08
N LYS A 6 24.64 -10.08 -6.98
CA LYS A 6 25.52 -8.92 -7.05
C LYS A 6 25.24 -8.09 -5.80
N VAL A 7 26.16 -8.10 -4.84
CA VAL A 7 26.10 -7.19 -3.69
C VAL A 7 26.36 -5.80 -4.25
N VAL A 8 25.41 -4.90 -4.03
CA VAL A 8 25.48 -3.51 -4.43
C VAL A 8 25.83 -2.72 -3.18
N GLU A 9 26.95 -2.00 -3.23
CA GLU A 9 27.27 -0.97 -2.25
C GLU A 9 26.43 0.28 -2.57
N ILE A 10 25.71 0.78 -1.56
CA ILE A 10 24.83 1.94 -1.68
C ILE A 10 25.55 3.14 -1.05
N ASP A 11 25.68 4.22 -1.82
CA ASP A 11 26.22 5.50 -1.37
C ASP A 11 25.10 6.36 -0.75
N GLU A 12 24.89 6.21 0.57
CA GLU A 12 23.77 6.81 1.30
C GLU A 12 23.80 8.35 1.34
N GLU A 13 25.00 8.95 1.30
CA GLU A 13 25.21 10.39 1.42
C GLU A 13 24.71 11.12 0.16
N LYS A 14 25.01 10.53 -1.01
CA LYS A 14 24.55 11.02 -2.31
C LYS A 14 23.03 10.94 -2.48
N PHE A 15 22.36 9.92 -1.96
CA PHE A 15 20.90 9.78 -2.07
C PHE A 15 20.13 10.66 -1.09
N SER A 16 20.72 10.94 0.08
CA SER A 16 20.09 11.78 1.10
C SER A 16 19.92 13.23 0.63
N SER A 17 20.85 13.73 -0.19
CA SER A 17 20.87 15.11 -0.71
C SER A 17 19.97 15.36 -1.93
N MET A 18 19.42 14.32 -2.57
CA MET A 18 18.58 14.46 -3.77
C MET A 18 17.16 14.96 -3.49
N GLY A 19 16.66 15.83 -4.38
CA GLY A 19 15.28 16.31 -4.36
C GLY A 19 14.25 15.24 -4.70
N ARG A 20 12.99 15.43 -4.28
CA ARG A 20 11.89 14.47 -4.47
C ARG A 20 11.60 14.17 -5.95
N GLU A 21 11.70 15.16 -6.85
CA GLU A 21 11.50 14.96 -8.29
C GLU A 21 12.66 14.23 -8.97
N GLU A 22 13.92 14.51 -8.58
CA GLU A 22 15.10 13.79 -9.08
C GLU A 22 15.08 12.32 -8.68
N LYS A 23 14.69 12.03 -7.43
CA LYS A 23 14.48 10.65 -6.96
C LYS A 23 13.49 9.92 -7.86
N LEU A 24 12.33 10.54 -8.16
CA LEU A 24 11.30 9.99 -9.04
C LEU A 24 11.79 9.70 -10.46
N TYR A 25 12.69 10.52 -11.01
CA TYR A 25 13.28 10.29 -12.33
C TYR A 25 14.23 9.07 -12.34
N LEU A 26 15.05 8.92 -11.29
CA LEU A 26 16.00 7.81 -11.13
C LEU A 26 15.33 6.45 -10.89
N PHE A 27 14.08 6.41 -10.40
CA PHE A 27 13.30 5.16 -10.26
C PHE A 27 13.03 4.45 -11.58
N ARG A 28 13.06 5.16 -12.71
CA ARG A 28 12.83 4.56 -14.04
C ARG A 28 14.05 3.79 -14.55
N ASP A 29 15.25 4.14 -14.12
CA ASP A 29 16.51 3.59 -14.67
C ASP A 29 17.34 2.74 -13.69
N PHE A 30 17.17 2.85 -12.37
CA PHE A 30 18.08 2.19 -11.41
C PHE A 30 17.40 1.32 -10.34
N THR A 31 17.56 0.00 -10.50
CA THR A 31 17.20 -1.05 -9.53
C THR A 31 17.80 -0.82 -8.12
N GLN A 32 18.91 -0.09 -8.00
CA GLN A 32 19.58 0.15 -6.71
C GLN A 32 18.89 1.20 -5.85
N LEU A 33 18.50 2.35 -6.44
CA LEU A 33 17.68 3.35 -5.75
C LEU A 33 16.33 2.76 -5.34
N PHE A 34 15.77 1.90 -6.18
CA PHE A 34 14.57 1.13 -5.87
C PHE A 34 14.73 0.30 -4.58
N TYR A 35 15.82 -0.46 -4.43
CA TYR A 35 16.05 -1.25 -3.21
C TYR A 35 16.39 -0.39 -1.98
N TYR A 36 17.07 0.75 -2.16
CA TYR A 36 17.36 1.69 -1.07
C TYR A 36 16.11 2.37 -0.52
N GLU A 37 15.20 2.83 -1.37
CA GLU A 37 13.96 3.44 -0.89
C GLU A 37 12.98 2.37 -0.36
N LEU A 38 13.04 1.14 -0.89
CA LEU A 38 12.32 0.00 -0.32
C LEU A 38 12.81 -0.37 1.09
N SER A 39 14.11 -0.31 1.35
CA SER A 39 14.67 -0.68 2.66
C SER A 39 14.28 0.28 3.78
N LYS A 40 13.86 1.51 3.45
CA LYS A 40 13.36 2.50 4.41
C LYS A 40 11.91 2.27 4.83
N ILE A 41 11.15 1.50 4.05
CA ILE A 41 9.74 1.23 4.34
C ILE A 41 9.67 0.14 5.42
N PRO A 42 9.00 0.38 6.56
CA PRO A 42 8.77 -0.64 7.55
C PRO A 42 8.05 -1.84 6.92
N TYR A 43 8.68 -3.01 6.96
CA TYR A 43 8.06 -4.23 6.48
C TYR A 43 7.97 -5.25 7.61
N SER A 44 6.89 -6.02 7.58
CA SER A 44 6.72 -7.16 8.46
C SER A 44 6.78 -8.43 7.62
N GLU A 45 7.56 -9.39 8.07
CA GLU A 45 7.60 -10.70 7.45
C GLU A 45 6.70 -11.64 8.24
N ILE A 46 5.75 -12.23 7.52
CA ILE A 46 4.89 -13.26 8.04
C ILE A 46 5.32 -14.57 7.39
N THR A 47 5.96 -15.41 8.19
CA THR A 47 6.28 -16.76 7.77
C THR A 47 5.08 -17.64 8.10
N ILE A 48 4.27 -17.97 7.08
CA ILE A 48 3.11 -18.83 7.24
C ILE A 48 3.24 -20.03 6.30
N THR A 49 3.15 -21.23 6.87
CA THR A 49 3.11 -22.47 6.10
C THR A 49 1.66 -22.82 5.80
N GLN A 50 1.03 -22.04 4.90
CA GLN A 50 -0.38 -22.21 4.54
C GLN A 50 -0.58 -21.97 3.03
N SER A 51 -1.28 -22.90 2.40
CA SER A 51 -1.73 -22.78 1.01
C SER A 51 -2.97 -21.90 0.94
N GLY A 52 -3.04 -20.95 -0.01
CA GLY A 52 -4.22 -20.09 -0.15
C GLY A 52 -3.99 -18.85 -1.02
N ASN A 53 -4.90 -17.89 -0.93
CA ASN A 53 -4.71 -16.56 -1.52
C ASN A 53 -3.95 -15.67 -0.50
N PRO A 54 -2.83 -15.04 -0.88
CA PRO A 54 -1.99 -14.31 0.08
C PRO A 54 -2.68 -13.10 0.68
N GLU A 55 -3.54 -12.40 -0.08
CA GLU A 55 -4.31 -11.27 0.47
C GLU A 55 -5.33 -11.73 1.51
N SER A 56 -5.83 -12.97 1.42
CA SER A 56 -6.73 -13.56 2.43
C SER A 56 -5.97 -13.94 3.71
N ILE A 57 -4.78 -14.52 3.57
CA ILE A 57 -3.89 -14.82 4.71
C ILE A 57 -3.49 -13.51 5.43
N ALA A 58 -3.16 -12.45 4.67
CA ALA A 58 -2.84 -11.15 5.24
C ALA A 58 -4.05 -10.49 5.90
N GLU A 59 -5.24 -10.63 5.32
CA GLU A 59 -6.49 -10.14 5.90
C GLU A 59 -6.77 -10.80 7.26
N GLU A 60 -6.70 -12.13 7.34
CA GLU A 60 -6.88 -12.89 8.59
C GLU A 60 -5.85 -12.46 9.66
N TYR A 61 -4.57 -12.37 9.28
CA TYR A 61 -3.50 -11.93 10.19
C TYR A 61 -3.79 -10.59 10.88
N TYR A 62 -4.31 -9.62 10.13
CA TYR A 62 -4.67 -8.30 10.66
C TYR A 62 -5.96 -8.36 11.47
N LYS A 63 -7.00 -9.08 10.99
CA LYS A 63 -8.26 -9.26 11.73
C LYS A 63 -8.03 -9.88 13.10
N ASP A 64 -7.18 -10.91 13.20
CA ASP A 64 -6.83 -11.57 14.47
C ASP A 64 -6.14 -10.63 15.48
N ARG A 65 -5.56 -9.52 14.99
CA ARG A 65 -4.92 -8.47 15.81
C ARG A 65 -5.83 -7.28 16.09
N GLY A 66 -7.12 -7.41 15.78
CA GLY A 66 -8.15 -6.41 16.02
C GLY A 66 -8.15 -5.26 15.02
N TYR A 67 -7.66 -5.47 13.80
CA TYR A 67 -7.75 -4.47 12.73
C TYR A 67 -9.05 -4.66 11.92
N GLU A 68 -9.65 -3.55 11.50
CA GLU A 68 -10.61 -3.54 10.39
C GLU A 68 -9.80 -3.59 9.07
N VAL A 69 -10.17 -4.47 8.14
CA VAL A 69 -9.37 -4.71 6.91
C VAL A 69 -10.24 -4.59 5.67
N TYR A 70 -9.78 -3.81 4.70
CA TYR A 70 -10.45 -3.58 3.43
C TYR A 70 -9.51 -3.88 2.27
N ARG A 71 -9.93 -4.73 1.33
CA ARG A 71 -9.12 -5.18 0.19
C ARG A 71 -9.37 -4.33 -1.04
N SER A 72 -8.33 -3.92 -1.75
CA SER A 72 -8.46 -3.01 -2.90
C SER A 72 -9.16 -3.60 -4.13
N ARG A 73 -9.14 -4.94 -4.28
CA ARG A 73 -9.63 -5.66 -5.49
C ARG A 73 -10.91 -6.47 -5.28
N VAL A 74 -11.55 -6.36 -4.12
CA VAL A 74 -12.82 -7.03 -3.84
C VAL A 74 -13.96 -6.02 -4.05
N ASN A 75 -15.14 -6.50 -4.45
CA ASN A 75 -16.35 -5.67 -4.48
C ASN A 75 -16.64 -5.19 -3.06
N GLY A 76 -16.81 -3.89 -2.81
CA GLY A 76 -16.79 -3.35 -1.44
C GLY A 76 -15.45 -2.73 -1.00
N GLY A 77 -14.39 -2.92 -1.78
CA GLY A 77 -13.03 -2.56 -1.42
C GLY A 77 -12.79 -1.06 -1.25
N TYR A 78 -11.74 -0.67 -0.52
CA TYR A 78 -11.51 0.74 -0.18
C TYR A 78 -11.29 1.70 -1.36
N ARG A 79 -11.09 1.18 -2.58
CA ARG A 79 -11.05 2.03 -3.79
C ARG A 79 -12.41 2.68 -4.10
N CYS A 80 -13.51 2.16 -3.53
CA CYS A 80 -14.84 2.76 -3.65
C CYS A 80 -14.92 4.19 -3.12
N ILE A 81 -14.03 4.57 -2.19
CA ILE A 81 -13.93 5.93 -1.65
C ILE A 81 -13.71 6.97 -2.77
N GLY A 82 -12.92 6.63 -3.79
CA GLY A 82 -12.70 7.51 -4.93
C GLY A 82 -13.97 7.80 -5.75
N VAL A 83 -14.96 6.90 -5.71
CA VAL A 83 -16.21 7.05 -6.45
C VAL A 83 -17.02 8.23 -5.93
N GLU A 84 -17.06 8.43 -4.61
CA GLU A 84 -17.84 9.52 -4.01
C GLU A 84 -17.40 10.91 -4.49
N PHE A 85 -16.10 11.13 -4.67
CA PHE A 85 -15.60 12.45 -5.09
C PHE A 85 -15.43 12.60 -6.60
N TYR A 86 -14.96 11.56 -7.31
CA TYR A 86 -14.56 11.69 -8.72
C TYR A 86 -15.56 11.10 -9.70
N TRP A 87 -16.42 10.22 -9.23
CA TRP A 87 -17.38 9.49 -10.06
C TRP A 87 -18.78 9.55 -9.44
N GLN A 88 -19.21 10.73 -9.01
CA GLN A 88 -20.50 10.97 -8.34
C GLN A 88 -21.69 10.38 -9.08
N ASN A 89 -21.69 10.41 -10.41
CA ASN A 89 -22.74 9.81 -11.25
C ASN A 89 -22.81 8.27 -11.13
N PHE A 90 -21.80 7.64 -10.53
CA PHE A 90 -21.73 6.23 -10.22
C PHE A 90 -21.90 5.93 -8.73
N SER A 91 -22.10 6.95 -7.87
CA SER A 91 -22.33 6.77 -6.43
C SER A 91 -23.57 5.92 -6.13
N SER A 92 -24.61 6.01 -6.97
CA SER A 92 -25.80 5.16 -6.89
C SER A 92 -25.52 3.68 -7.15
N LYS A 93 -24.34 3.34 -7.69
CA LYS A 93 -23.89 1.96 -7.91
C LYS A 93 -23.04 1.41 -6.76
N LEU A 94 -22.76 2.21 -5.74
CA LEU A 94 -22.07 1.75 -4.54
C LEU A 94 -22.98 0.79 -3.78
N SER A 95 -22.41 -0.33 -3.33
CA SER A 95 -23.10 -1.25 -2.42
C SER A 95 -23.33 -0.60 -1.06
N GLU A 96 -24.21 -1.17 -0.24
CA GLU A 96 -24.39 -0.67 1.13
C GLU A 96 -23.11 -0.81 1.96
N ASP A 97 -22.35 -1.89 1.78
CA ASP A 97 -21.05 -2.08 2.45
C ASP A 97 -20.03 -1.00 2.05
N ASP A 98 -20.00 -0.60 0.77
CA ASP A 98 -19.15 0.52 0.30
C ASP A 98 -19.53 1.83 0.98
N LYS A 99 -20.84 2.10 1.08
CA LYS A 99 -21.35 3.32 1.74
C LYS A 99 -21.00 3.30 3.23
N MET A 100 -21.12 2.16 3.89
CA MET A 100 -20.74 2.01 5.30
C MET A 100 -19.24 2.25 5.51
N LEU A 101 -18.36 1.76 4.62
CA LEU A 101 -16.94 2.07 4.65
C LEU A 101 -16.67 3.57 4.49
N ILE A 102 -17.32 4.19 3.52
CA ILE A 102 -17.22 5.63 3.26
C ILE A 102 -17.61 6.44 4.52
N GLU A 103 -18.77 6.14 5.11
CA GLU A 103 -19.24 6.83 6.32
C GLU A 103 -18.32 6.55 7.51
N ARG A 104 -17.84 5.30 7.65
CA ARG A 104 -16.85 4.93 8.67
C ARG A 104 -15.59 5.79 8.55
N LEU A 105 -15.09 6.03 7.34
CA LEU A 105 -13.89 6.83 7.13
C LEU A 105 -14.14 8.32 7.35
N LYS A 106 -15.27 8.87 6.89
CA LYS A 106 -15.67 10.26 7.19
C LYS A 106 -15.78 10.54 8.68
N TYR A 107 -16.19 9.54 9.47
CA TYR A 107 -16.20 9.66 10.93
C TYR A 107 -14.79 9.71 11.54
N LEU A 108 -13.83 9.02 10.91
CA LEU A 108 -12.45 8.90 11.42
C LEU A 108 -11.54 10.06 11.02
N MET A 109 -11.88 10.84 9.99
CA MET A 109 -11.00 11.88 9.45
C MET A 109 -11.75 13.15 9.06
N SER A 110 -11.01 14.26 8.98
CA SER A 110 -11.58 15.52 8.52
C SER A 110 -12.01 15.45 7.04
N PRO A 111 -12.92 16.33 6.58
CA PRO A 111 -13.32 16.39 5.17
C PRO A 111 -12.14 16.55 4.20
N SER A 112 -11.11 17.30 4.62
CA SER A 112 -9.89 17.51 3.82
C SER A 112 -9.08 16.22 3.68
N GLU A 113 -8.86 15.49 4.78
CA GLU A 113 -8.15 14.21 4.77
C GLU A 113 -8.90 13.15 3.97
N PHE A 114 -10.23 13.11 4.07
CA PHE A 114 -11.05 12.19 3.31
C PHE A 114 -10.99 12.46 1.81
N LYS A 115 -11.05 13.74 1.42
CA LYS A 115 -10.90 14.14 0.01
C LYS A 115 -9.52 13.74 -0.53
N GLU A 116 -8.46 13.93 0.26
CA GLU A 116 -7.11 13.53 -0.12
C GLU A 116 -6.95 12.01 -0.25
N LEU A 117 -7.49 11.26 0.71
CA LEU A 117 -7.57 9.80 0.63
C LEU A 117 -8.28 9.36 -0.65
N ALA A 118 -9.43 9.98 -0.97
CA ALA A 118 -10.15 9.71 -2.20
C ALA A 118 -9.30 9.99 -3.45
N TYR A 119 -8.56 11.12 -3.51
CA TYR A 119 -7.67 11.44 -4.63
C TYR A 119 -6.60 10.38 -4.82
N MET A 120 -6.00 9.95 -3.71
CA MET A 120 -4.93 8.98 -3.71
C MET A 120 -5.40 7.60 -4.18
N VAL A 121 -6.59 7.14 -3.75
CA VAL A 121 -7.09 5.80 -4.10
C VAL A 121 -7.79 5.73 -5.47
N LYS A 122 -7.98 6.88 -6.11
CA LYS A 122 -8.48 6.99 -7.49
C LYS A 122 -7.60 6.23 -8.48
N ASP A 123 -6.28 6.25 -8.26
CA ASP A 123 -5.34 5.59 -9.15
C ASP A 123 -5.28 4.09 -8.83
N LYS A 124 -5.87 3.28 -9.71
CA LYS A 124 -5.86 1.81 -9.58
C LYS A 124 -4.44 1.24 -9.63
N ASN A 125 -3.49 2.00 -10.20
CA ASN A 125 -2.10 1.62 -10.31
C ASN A 125 -1.30 2.09 -9.09
N GLY A 126 -0.65 1.14 -8.42
CA GLY A 126 0.27 1.42 -7.30
C GLY A 126 -0.40 1.61 -5.94
N THR A 127 -1.73 1.65 -5.85
CA THR A 127 -2.41 1.61 -4.56
C THR A 127 -2.17 0.27 -3.85
N PRO A 128 -1.86 0.27 -2.54
CA PRO A 128 -1.55 -0.94 -1.79
C PRO A 128 -2.68 -1.98 -1.78
N ASP A 129 -2.39 -3.26 -1.55
CA ASP A 129 -3.44 -4.28 -1.58
C ASP A 129 -4.49 -4.11 -0.45
N LEU A 130 -4.09 -3.64 0.74
CA LEU A 130 -4.96 -3.49 1.91
C LEU A 130 -4.97 -2.05 2.44
N LEU A 131 -6.14 -1.62 2.91
CA LEU A 131 -6.33 -0.54 3.88
C LEU A 131 -6.70 -1.19 5.21
N VAL A 132 -5.97 -0.86 6.27
CA VAL A 132 -6.21 -1.38 7.62
C VAL A 132 -6.48 -0.24 8.60
N ILE A 133 -7.41 -0.45 9.53
CA ILE A 133 -7.79 0.54 10.55
C ILE A 133 -7.65 -0.10 11.93
N LYS A 134 -6.96 0.59 12.85
CA LYS A 134 -6.89 0.22 14.26
C LYS A 134 -6.77 1.46 15.13
N ASP A 135 -7.56 1.52 16.21
CA ASP A 135 -7.56 2.65 17.14
C ASP A 135 -7.70 4.02 16.45
N LYS A 136 -8.58 4.09 15.44
CA LYS A 136 -8.81 5.25 14.55
C LYS A 136 -7.64 5.63 13.63
N LYS A 137 -6.54 4.89 13.65
CA LYS A 137 -5.41 5.08 12.73
C LYS A 137 -5.61 4.25 11.48
N ILE A 138 -5.40 4.87 10.33
CA ILE A 138 -5.48 4.24 9.02
C ILE A 138 -4.07 3.97 8.53
N SER A 139 -3.86 2.82 7.93
CA SER A 139 -2.59 2.43 7.35
C SER A 139 -2.80 1.61 6.09
N PHE A 140 -1.79 1.56 5.24
CA PHE A 140 -1.82 0.77 4.02
C PHE A 140 -0.81 -0.36 4.08
N THR A 141 -1.16 -1.49 3.49
CA THR A 141 -0.26 -2.64 3.39
C THR A 141 -0.24 -3.17 1.97
N GLU A 142 0.95 -3.25 1.37
CA GLU A 142 1.16 -4.07 0.17
C GLU A 142 1.46 -5.50 0.59
N VAL A 143 0.78 -6.47 -0.03
CA VAL A 143 0.99 -7.88 0.25
C VAL A 143 1.90 -8.45 -0.83
N LYS A 144 3.01 -9.07 -0.42
CA LYS A 144 3.94 -9.74 -1.34
C LYS A 144 4.15 -11.19 -1.00
N PHE A 145 4.26 -12.00 -2.04
CA PHE A 145 4.50 -13.43 -1.91
C PHE A 145 5.98 -13.75 -2.05
N ASN A 146 6.52 -14.64 -1.21
CA ASN A 146 7.93 -15.04 -1.22
C ASN A 146 8.85 -13.82 -1.39
N TYR A 147 9.71 -13.80 -2.42
CA TYR A 147 10.62 -12.69 -2.73
C TYR A 147 10.12 -11.81 -3.88
N GLU A 148 8.81 -11.74 -4.11
CA GLU A 148 8.23 -10.84 -5.10
C GLU A 148 8.65 -9.39 -4.81
N THR A 149 8.98 -8.69 -5.90
CA THR A 149 9.31 -7.28 -5.88
C THR A 149 8.06 -6.44 -5.77
N VAL A 150 8.17 -5.34 -5.03
CA VAL A 150 7.13 -4.30 -5.02
C VAL A 150 7.14 -3.59 -6.36
N LYS A 151 5.95 -3.30 -6.92
CA LYS A 151 5.88 -2.62 -8.22
C LYS A 151 6.40 -1.19 -8.06
N PRO A 152 7.11 -0.62 -9.05
CA PRO A 152 7.56 0.77 -8.99
C PRO A 152 6.44 1.77 -8.70
N SER A 153 5.24 1.57 -9.26
CA SER A 153 4.07 2.41 -8.98
C SER A 153 3.61 2.35 -7.53
N THR A 154 3.74 1.20 -6.87
CA THR A 154 3.47 1.07 -5.44
C THR A 154 4.56 1.75 -4.61
N VAL A 155 5.82 1.67 -5.00
CA VAL A 155 6.89 2.42 -4.32
C VAL A 155 6.70 3.93 -4.47
N GLU A 156 6.32 4.40 -5.66
CA GLU A 156 5.99 5.80 -5.91
C GLU A 156 4.87 6.30 -5.00
N PHE A 157 3.83 5.47 -4.79
CA PHE A 157 2.80 5.76 -3.79
C PHE A 157 3.38 5.97 -2.40
N TYR A 158 4.30 5.12 -1.95
CA TYR A 158 4.86 5.16 -0.59
C TYR A 158 5.73 6.41 -0.41
N ILE A 159 6.53 6.75 -1.42
CA ILE A 159 7.33 7.98 -1.39
C ILE A 159 6.44 9.21 -1.38
N ARG A 160 5.32 9.15 -2.11
CA ARG A 160 4.43 10.30 -2.21
C ARG A 160 3.61 10.54 -0.94
N TYR A 161 3.13 9.46 -0.32
CA TYR A 161 2.08 9.51 0.70
C TYR A 161 2.46 8.84 2.03
N GLY A 162 3.54 8.05 2.08
CA GLY A 162 3.93 7.22 3.24
C GLY A 162 4.25 7.98 4.52
N ASN A 163 4.67 9.25 4.42
CA ASN A 163 4.86 10.11 5.60
C ASN A 163 3.55 10.49 6.28
N LYS A 164 2.46 10.58 5.50
CA LYS A 164 1.14 10.96 6.01
C LYS A 164 0.31 9.74 6.39
N TRP A 165 0.41 8.69 5.58
CA TRP A 165 -0.33 7.46 5.77
C TRP A 165 0.68 6.34 5.99
N PRO A 166 0.77 5.77 7.21
CA PRO A 166 1.70 4.69 7.48
C PRO A 166 1.51 3.58 6.45
N THR A 167 2.59 3.25 5.75
CA THR A 167 2.61 2.20 4.74
C THR A 167 3.56 1.10 5.17
N SER A 168 3.19 -0.14 4.88
CA SER A 168 4.03 -1.30 5.18
C SER A 168 3.98 -2.33 4.08
N ILE A 169 5.01 -3.18 4.02
CA ILE A 169 5.01 -4.36 3.17
C ILE A 169 4.85 -5.57 4.06
N LEU A 170 3.84 -6.38 3.79
CA LEU A 170 3.62 -7.65 4.45
C LEU A 170 4.04 -8.77 3.50
N ARG A 171 5.07 -9.52 3.88
CA ARG A 171 5.62 -10.59 3.06
C ARG A 171 5.14 -11.94 3.57
N VAL A 172 4.43 -12.70 2.73
CA VAL A 172 3.98 -14.08 3.01
C VAL A 172 4.98 -15.05 2.41
N LEU A 173 5.78 -15.70 3.26
CA LEU A 173 6.74 -16.74 2.84
C LEU A 173 6.09 -18.13 2.92
N ARG A 174 6.01 -18.85 1.79
CA ARG A 174 5.71 -20.29 1.81
C ARG A 174 6.99 -21.11 1.83
N LYS A 175 6.97 -22.18 2.63
CA LYS A 175 7.96 -23.26 2.54
C LYS A 175 7.60 -24.19 1.38
#